data_AF-A0A4Q6G2U0-F1
#
_entry.id   AF-A0A4Q6G2U0-F1
#
_cell.length_a   1.000
_cell.length_b   1.000
_cell.length_c   1.000
_cell.angle_alpha   90.00
_cell.angle_beta   90.00
_cell.angle_gamma   90.00
#
_symmetry.space_group_name_H-M   'P 1'
#
loop_
_entity.id
_entity.type
_entity.pdbx_description
1 polymer ?
#
loop_
_entity_poly.entity_id
_entity_poly.type
_entity_poly.pdbx_seq_one_letter_code
_entity_poly.pdbx_strand_id
1 'polypeptide(L)'
;ADGNVRYQDSSMRVIAARAHGNQDTDSHVIEDVQYQLVSRRGNGGADSINLNGAQGQLNGSTYSTCDPEQRAWELHARRIDVDSDEGWGVARGATIRIGKVPVLYAPYIKFPIDDRRHTGVLFPTISNSGRNGFDYRQPIYLNLAPNYDATLTPRYMSNRGLSLAGQFRYLYEGGRGVFDGNWMPSDDLMQEHADENPGAGIDPGATRGMARFGAFHNFNRNWQARANLAWISDTRYIEDFSNSLYAGSSSSITSTLGLFGRGRHWDAGIMADSWQLADYNLDESVLPYNRLPRLYFNWEQPLARWFRAGVQAEAVRFQHDDAPSRAFSDGSRIDLKPYVSMPLQGASWYITPTLAWRYTGYRLEDGFAAGNPAVTDDSPSRSLPIASLDAGLFFDRDTEIKGSRFLQTLEPRLFYLNVPYRDQSGLPLFDTRPFTFSWGQLFRDNRYSGPDRQTDANQLTVAMTSRL
;
A
#
# COMPACT_ATOMS: atom_id res chain seq x y z
N ALA A 1 18.39 -49.19 -23.29
CA ALA A 1 17.31 -49.86 -22.55
C ALA A 1 16.06 -49.89 -23.41
N ASP A 2 15.46 -51.06 -23.59
CA ASP A 2 14.30 -51.28 -24.46
C ASP A 2 13.18 -51.95 -23.66
N GLY A 3 11.96 -51.40 -23.72
CA GLY A 3 10.79 -51.86 -22.99
C GLY A 3 10.71 -51.40 -21.52
N ASN A 4 9.76 -50.51 -21.21
CA ASN A 4 9.42 -50.04 -19.85
C ASN A 4 10.56 -49.34 -19.09
N VAL A 5 11.22 -48.38 -19.73
CA VAL A 5 12.24 -47.56 -19.06
C VAL A 5 11.57 -46.70 -17.98
N ARG A 6 12.05 -46.82 -16.73
CA ARG A 6 11.62 -46.00 -15.60
C ARG A 6 12.84 -45.32 -15.01
N TYR A 7 12.79 -44.01 -14.92
CA TYR A 7 13.81 -43.20 -14.27
C TYR A 7 13.15 -42.33 -13.20
N GLN A 8 13.83 -42.18 -12.07
CA GLN A 8 13.36 -41.34 -10.98
C GLN A 8 14.54 -40.77 -10.22
N ASP A 9 14.51 -39.47 -10.00
CA ASP A 9 15.42 -38.76 -9.11
C ASP A 9 14.64 -37.81 -8.17
N SER A 10 15.36 -36.93 -7.46
CA SER A 10 14.77 -35.96 -6.54
C SER A 10 13.97 -34.85 -7.22
N SER A 11 14.10 -34.68 -8.54
CA SER A 11 13.51 -33.62 -9.33
C SER A 11 12.35 -34.09 -10.21
N MET A 12 12.43 -35.30 -10.77
CA MET A 12 11.47 -35.82 -11.74
C MET A 12 11.32 -37.35 -11.74
N ARG A 13 10.17 -37.80 -12.22
CA ARG A 13 9.88 -39.19 -12.57
C ARG A 13 9.56 -39.28 -14.05
N VAL A 14 10.17 -40.25 -14.73
CA VAL A 14 10.06 -40.44 -16.18
C VAL A 14 9.73 -41.91 -16.47
N ILE A 15 8.77 -42.10 -17.39
CA ILE A 15 8.43 -43.40 -17.98
C ILE A 15 8.60 -43.26 -19.49
N ALA A 16 9.28 -44.20 -20.13
CA ALA A 16 9.54 -44.17 -21.57
C ALA A 16 9.53 -45.56 -22.20
N ALA A 17 9.25 -45.61 -23.51
CA ALA A 17 9.31 -46.87 -24.26
C ALA A 17 10.75 -47.34 -24.46
N ARG A 18 11.64 -46.41 -24.86
CA ARG A 18 13.05 -46.68 -25.15
C ARG A 18 13.94 -45.55 -24.67
N ALA A 19 15.15 -45.89 -24.25
CA ALA A 19 16.20 -44.93 -23.94
C ALA A 19 17.54 -45.47 -24.41
N HIS A 20 18.28 -44.67 -25.18
CA HIS A 20 19.63 -45.00 -25.62
C HIS A 20 20.52 -43.77 -25.52
N GLY A 21 21.83 -43.95 -25.41
CA GLY A 21 22.74 -42.84 -25.24
C GLY A 21 24.14 -43.27 -24.85
N ASN A 22 25.00 -42.29 -24.68
CA ASN A 22 26.39 -42.45 -24.30
C ASN A 22 26.68 -41.57 -23.06
N GLN A 23 27.07 -42.22 -21.96
CA GLN A 23 27.37 -41.57 -20.68
C GLN A 23 28.65 -40.73 -20.74
N ASP A 24 29.64 -41.12 -21.55
CA ASP A 24 30.91 -40.39 -21.67
C ASP A 24 30.71 -39.01 -22.31
N THR A 25 29.72 -38.90 -23.20
CA THR A 25 29.36 -37.66 -23.90
C THR A 25 28.10 -37.02 -23.31
N ASP A 26 27.56 -37.56 -22.21
CA ASP A 26 26.32 -37.14 -21.55
C ASP A 26 25.14 -36.90 -22.52
N SER A 27 25.03 -37.77 -23.53
CA SER A 27 24.06 -37.65 -24.61
C SER A 27 23.06 -38.79 -24.56
N HIS A 28 21.78 -38.45 -24.41
CA HIS A 28 20.71 -39.43 -24.25
C HIS A 28 19.52 -39.09 -25.13
N VAL A 29 18.94 -40.10 -25.77
CA VAL A 29 17.71 -40.01 -26.54
C VAL A 29 16.68 -40.93 -25.88
N ILE A 30 15.55 -40.37 -25.51
CA ILE A 30 14.45 -41.05 -24.84
C ILE A 30 13.20 -40.88 -25.70
N GLU A 31 12.51 -41.98 -26.01
CA GLU A 31 11.35 -42.00 -26.91
C GLU A 31 10.06 -42.37 -26.17
N ASP A 32 8.94 -41.78 -26.60
CA ASP A 32 7.59 -41.93 -26.04
C ASP A 32 7.57 -41.71 -24.52
N VAL A 33 7.89 -40.47 -24.13
CA VAL A 33 8.17 -40.10 -22.76
C VAL A 33 6.92 -39.55 -22.07
N GLN A 34 6.71 -39.97 -20.83
CA GLN A 34 5.83 -39.32 -19.87
C GLN A 34 6.64 -38.89 -18.66
N TYR A 35 6.48 -37.65 -18.24
CA TYR A 35 7.23 -37.08 -17.12
C TYR A 35 6.33 -36.41 -16.09
N GLN A 36 6.77 -36.44 -14.84
CA GLN A 36 6.16 -35.77 -13.71
C GLN A 36 7.26 -35.10 -12.88
N LEU A 37 7.16 -33.80 -12.68
CA LEU A 37 8.04 -33.06 -11.79
C LEU A 37 7.64 -33.34 -10.33
N VAL A 38 8.64 -33.54 -9.47
CA VAL A 38 8.47 -33.90 -8.06
C VAL A 38 8.64 -32.68 -7.16
N SER A 39 9.60 -31.81 -7.47
CA SER A 39 9.90 -30.60 -6.69
C SER A 39 8.99 -29.41 -6.99
N ARG A 40 8.29 -29.43 -8.13
CA ARG A 40 7.34 -28.40 -8.60
C ARG A 40 6.14 -29.08 -9.25
N ARG A 41 4.98 -28.42 -9.26
CA ARG A 41 3.81 -28.94 -10.01
C ARG A 41 4.09 -28.84 -11.51
N GLY A 42 4.02 -29.97 -12.21
CA GLY A 42 4.14 -30.03 -13.66
C GLY A 42 4.24 -31.47 -14.14
N ASN A 43 3.53 -31.82 -15.20
CA ASN A 43 3.59 -33.13 -15.85
C ASN A 43 3.26 -33.00 -17.33
N GLY A 44 3.62 -34.02 -18.11
CA GLY A 44 3.44 -33.97 -19.54
C GLY A 44 3.97 -35.20 -20.25
N GLY A 45 3.95 -35.14 -21.57
CA GLY A 45 4.59 -36.12 -22.44
C GLY A 45 5.49 -35.48 -23.48
N ALA A 46 6.25 -36.29 -24.19
CA ALA A 46 7.00 -35.90 -25.38
C ALA A 46 7.20 -37.13 -26.28
N ASP A 47 7.14 -36.94 -27.59
CA ASP A 47 7.44 -37.99 -28.57
C ASP A 47 8.92 -38.41 -28.46
N SER A 48 9.82 -37.45 -28.25
CA SER A 48 11.22 -37.71 -27.95
C SER A 48 11.84 -36.61 -27.08
N ILE A 49 12.83 -36.99 -26.27
CA ILE A 49 13.68 -36.09 -25.50
C ILE A 49 15.14 -36.40 -25.85
N ASN A 50 15.84 -35.41 -26.39
CA ASN A 50 17.28 -35.45 -26.63
C ASN A 50 17.96 -34.62 -25.55
N LEU A 51 18.75 -35.25 -24.70
CA LEU A 51 19.58 -34.61 -23.67
C LEU A 51 21.04 -34.59 -24.15
N ASN A 52 21.71 -33.48 -23.91
CA ASN A 52 23.14 -33.30 -24.14
C ASN A 52 23.69 -32.40 -23.02
N GLY A 53 24.19 -33.02 -21.95
CA GLY A 53 24.56 -32.31 -20.73
C GLY A 53 23.39 -31.48 -20.16
N ALA A 54 23.62 -30.18 -19.97
CA ALA A 54 22.63 -29.24 -19.44
C ALA A 54 21.50 -28.89 -20.42
N GLN A 55 21.65 -29.22 -21.71
CA GLN A 55 20.69 -28.89 -22.76
C GLN A 55 19.75 -30.07 -23.05
N GLY A 56 18.45 -29.82 -23.00
CA GLY A 56 17.41 -30.77 -23.34
C GLY A 56 16.52 -30.27 -24.47
N GLN A 57 16.18 -31.14 -25.42
CA GLN A 57 15.24 -30.85 -26.49
C GLN A 57 14.11 -31.88 -26.44
N LEU A 58 12.89 -31.42 -26.17
CA LEU A 58 11.67 -32.22 -26.17
C LEU A 58 10.90 -31.95 -27.47
N ASN A 59 10.65 -32.97 -28.29
CA ASN A 59 9.84 -32.87 -29.51
C ASN A 59 8.43 -33.41 -29.26
N GLY A 60 7.42 -32.76 -29.83
CA GLY A 60 6.01 -33.15 -29.66
C GLY A 60 5.59 -33.14 -28.19
N SER A 61 5.96 -32.09 -27.45
CA SER A 61 5.84 -32.07 -26.00
C SER A 61 4.50 -31.49 -25.53
N THR A 62 3.99 -32.05 -24.45
CA THR A 62 2.90 -31.47 -23.68
C THR A 62 3.32 -31.09 -22.26
N TYR A 63 2.64 -30.10 -21.68
CA TYR A 63 2.86 -29.65 -20.30
C TYR A 63 1.54 -29.20 -19.65
N SER A 64 1.30 -29.62 -18.41
CA SER A 64 0.20 -29.14 -17.58
C SER A 64 0.59 -29.16 -16.10
N THR A 65 -0.03 -28.27 -15.32
CA THR A 65 0.05 -28.29 -13.84
C THR A 65 -1.15 -28.96 -13.18
N CYS A 66 -2.16 -29.34 -13.98
CA CYS A 66 -3.31 -30.11 -13.53
C CYS A 66 -2.90 -31.54 -13.17
N ASP A 67 -3.75 -32.20 -12.39
CA ASP A 67 -3.65 -33.65 -12.19
C ASP A 67 -3.73 -34.36 -13.57
N PRO A 68 -2.88 -35.37 -13.83
CA PRO A 68 -2.93 -36.15 -15.07
C PRO A 68 -4.33 -36.68 -15.43
N GLU A 69 -5.17 -37.00 -14.43
CA GLU A 69 -6.53 -37.51 -14.66
C GLU A 69 -7.55 -36.40 -14.98
N GLN A 70 -7.23 -35.14 -14.67
CA GLN A 70 -8.13 -34.00 -14.77
C GLN A 70 -7.47 -32.80 -15.46
N ARG A 71 -7.07 -32.98 -16.72
CA ARG A 71 -6.47 -31.91 -17.53
C ARG A 71 -7.50 -30.86 -17.96
N ALA A 72 -7.71 -29.85 -17.12
CA ALA A 72 -8.50 -28.68 -17.47
C ALA A 72 -7.81 -27.80 -18.52
N TRP A 73 -6.48 -27.73 -18.49
CA TRP A 73 -5.68 -27.04 -19.50
C TRP A 73 -4.39 -27.82 -19.80
N GLU A 74 -3.85 -27.61 -21.00
CA GLU A 74 -2.59 -28.22 -21.43
C GLU A 74 -1.91 -27.36 -22.51
N LEU A 75 -0.59 -27.24 -22.43
CA LEU A 75 0.23 -26.64 -23.48
C LEU A 75 0.76 -27.75 -24.39
N HIS A 76 0.55 -27.65 -25.70
CA HIS A 76 1.12 -28.51 -26.73
C HIS A 76 2.16 -27.73 -27.52
N ALA A 77 3.40 -28.18 -27.57
CA ALA A 77 4.47 -27.53 -28.32
C ALA A 77 5.11 -28.51 -29.30
N ARG A 78 5.43 -28.04 -30.51
CA ARG A 78 6.17 -28.86 -31.48
C ARG A 78 7.57 -29.21 -30.97
N ARG A 79 8.21 -28.26 -30.29
CA ARG A 79 9.55 -28.41 -29.72
C ARG A 79 9.69 -27.53 -28.49
N ILE A 80 10.25 -28.06 -27.41
CA ILE A 80 10.69 -27.32 -26.23
C ILE A 80 12.18 -27.55 -26.07
N ASP A 81 12.98 -26.50 -26.19
CA ASP A 81 14.39 -26.55 -25.80
C ASP A 81 14.51 -26.04 -24.36
N VAL A 82 15.28 -26.72 -23.53
CA VAL A 82 15.54 -26.41 -22.12
C VAL A 82 17.04 -26.26 -21.95
N ASP A 83 17.47 -25.14 -21.40
CA ASP A 83 18.86 -24.90 -21.04
C ASP A 83 18.94 -24.75 -19.51
N SER A 84 19.50 -25.76 -18.86
CA SER A 84 19.61 -25.81 -17.40
C SER A 84 20.69 -24.87 -16.87
N ASP A 85 21.74 -24.61 -17.65
CA ASP A 85 22.82 -23.71 -17.27
C ASP A 85 22.34 -22.25 -17.33
N GLU A 86 21.60 -21.89 -18.38
CA GLU A 86 21.04 -20.55 -18.55
C GLU A 86 19.70 -20.34 -17.81
N GLY A 87 19.00 -21.41 -17.40
CA GLY A 87 17.80 -21.34 -16.56
C GLY A 87 16.51 -21.04 -17.30
N TRP A 88 16.41 -21.42 -18.59
CA TRP A 88 15.20 -21.16 -19.39
C TRP A 88 14.79 -22.33 -20.27
N GLY A 89 13.51 -22.32 -20.65
CA GLY A 89 12.94 -23.13 -21.71
C GLY A 89 12.36 -22.27 -22.82
N VAL A 90 12.42 -22.75 -24.07
CA VAL A 90 11.82 -22.14 -25.26
C VAL A 90 10.90 -23.15 -25.92
N ALA A 91 9.60 -22.88 -25.87
CA ALA A 91 8.59 -23.63 -26.62
C ALA A 91 8.36 -22.98 -27.99
N ARG A 92 8.47 -23.76 -29.07
CA ARG A 92 8.18 -23.33 -30.45
C ARG A 92 6.91 -23.98 -30.96
N GLY A 93 6.08 -23.19 -31.63
CA GLY A 93 4.75 -23.60 -32.09
C GLY A 93 3.87 -24.09 -30.95
N ALA A 94 3.88 -23.37 -29.83
CA ALA A 94 3.11 -23.70 -28.65
C ALA A 94 1.63 -23.35 -28.84
N THR A 95 0.75 -24.24 -28.40
CA THR A 95 -0.71 -24.05 -28.41
C THR A 95 -1.24 -24.37 -27.02
N ILE A 96 -1.84 -23.38 -26.36
CA ILE A 96 -2.57 -23.60 -25.10
C ILE A 96 -3.97 -24.10 -25.46
N ARG A 97 -4.36 -25.22 -24.84
CA ARG A 97 -5.67 -25.83 -24.94
C ARG A 97 -6.38 -25.79 -23.60
N ILE A 98 -7.68 -25.48 -23.61
CA ILE A 98 -8.57 -25.66 -22.47
C ILE A 98 -9.45 -26.87 -22.79
N GLY A 99 -9.28 -27.95 -22.03
CA GLY A 99 -9.74 -29.28 -22.40
C GLY A 99 -9.24 -29.66 -23.81
N LYS A 100 -10.16 -29.82 -24.76
CA LYS A 100 -9.84 -30.18 -26.15
C LYS A 100 -9.77 -28.96 -27.10
N VAL A 101 -10.09 -27.76 -26.63
CA VAL A 101 -10.22 -26.57 -27.47
C VAL A 101 -8.92 -25.77 -27.46
N PRO A 102 -8.26 -25.54 -28.61
CA PRO A 102 -7.11 -24.63 -28.68
C PRO A 102 -7.59 -23.18 -28.52
N VAL A 103 -7.01 -22.47 -27.54
CA VAL A 103 -7.41 -21.08 -27.20
C VAL A 103 -6.36 -20.04 -27.57
N LEU A 104 -5.07 -20.40 -27.54
CA LEU A 104 -3.99 -19.46 -27.85
C LEU A 104 -2.84 -20.19 -28.55
N TYR A 105 -2.44 -19.70 -29.72
CA TYR A 105 -1.23 -20.13 -30.42
C TYR A 105 -0.12 -19.10 -30.24
N ALA A 106 1.08 -19.57 -29.92
CA ALA A 106 2.28 -18.76 -29.83
C ALA A 106 3.43 -19.43 -30.60
N PRO A 107 3.99 -18.78 -31.64
CA PRO A 107 5.07 -19.36 -32.42
C PRO A 107 6.35 -19.57 -31.59
N TYR A 108 6.54 -18.75 -30.56
CA TYR A 108 7.70 -18.75 -29.68
C TYR A 108 7.32 -18.28 -28.27
N ILE A 109 7.57 -19.08 -27.25
CA ILE A 109 7.43 -18.72 -25.82
C ILE A 109 8.74 -19.06 -25.10
N LYS A 110 9.37 -18.05 -24.48
CA LYS A 110 10.50 -18.25 -23.57
C LYS A 110 10.00 -18.16 -22.12
N PHE A 111 10.35 -19.13 -21.28
CA PHE A 111 9.92 -19.20 -19.88
C PHE A 111 11.09 -19.57 -18.96
N PRO A 112 11.15 -19.03 -17.73
CA PRO A 112 12.16 -19.43 -16.76
C PRO A 112 11.84 -20.83 -16.21
N ILE A 113 12.88 -21.65 -15.99
CA ILE A 113 12.73 -22.96 -15.31
C ILE A 113 13.19 -22.92 -13.85
N ASP A 114 13.88 -21.85 -13.45
CA ASP A 114 14.29 -21.54 -12.08
C ASP A 114 13.88 -20.11 -11.65
N ASP A 115 14.46 -19.59 -10.58
CA ASP A 115 14.06 -18.32 -9.96
C ASP A 115 14.81 -17.10 -10.53
N ARG A 116 15.64 -17.29 -11.56
CA ARG A 116 16.34 -16.19 -12.24
C ARG A 116 15.35 -15.30 -12.99
N ARG A 117 15.55 -13.99 -12.90
CA ARG A 117 14.72 -12.99 -13.57
C ARG A 117 15.21 -12.78 -15.00
N HIS A 118 14.29 -12.69 -15.94
CA HIS A 118 14.61 -12.47 -17.35
C HIS A 118 13.64 -11.49 -18.00
N THR A 119 14.14 -10.69 -18.94
CA THR A 119 13.33 -9.84 -19.82
C THR A 119 12.40 -10.70 -20.68
N GLY A 120 11.12 -10.33 -20.75
CA GLY A 120 10.13 -11.11 -21.48
C GLY A 120 8.75 -10.48 -21.53
N VAL A 121 7.92 -11.02 -22.42
CA VAL A 121 6.51 -10.65 -22.56
C VAL A 121 5.70 -11.41 -21.51
N LEU A 122 4.99 -10.70 -20.64
CA LEU A 122 4.10 -11.31 -19.64
C LEU A 122 2.75 -11.64 -20.26
N PHE A 123 1.94 -12.45 -19.55
CA PHE A 123 0.59 -12.76 -20.02
C PHE A 123 -0.24 -11.47 -20.20
N PRO A 124 -0.93 -11.33 -21.35
CA PRO A 124 -1.77 -10.18 -21.57
C PRO A 124 -3.01 -10.24 -20.66
N THR A 125 -3.58 -9.07 -20.38
CA THR A 125 -4.90 -8.98 -19.77
C THR A 125 -5.89 -8.50 -20.82
N ILE A 126 -6.99 -9.24 -20.97
CA ILE A 126 -8.07 -8.91 -21.90
C ILE A 126 -9.34 -8.72 -21.07
N SER A 127 -10.02 -7.60 -21.27
CA SER A 127 -11.30 -7.32 -20.62
C SER A 127 -12.24 -6.59 -21.57
N ASN A 128 -13.53 -6.63 -21.27
CA ASN A 128 -14.54 -5.88 -22.00
C ASN A 128 -15.49 -5.21 -21.00
N SER A 129 -15.71 -3.90 -21.10
CA SER A 129 -16.60 -3.15 -20.22
C SER A 129 -17.36 -2.07 -20.98
N GLY A 130 -18.52 -1.64 -20.48
CA GLY A 130 -19.29 -0.56 -21.13
C GLY A 130 -18.51 0.77 -21.21
N ARG A 131 -17.61 1.02 -20.26
CA ARG A 131 -16.81 2.25 -20.19
C ARG A 131 -15.63 2.25 -21.16
N ASN A 132 -14.81 1.19 -21.15
CA ASN A 132 -13.56 1.16 -21.90
C ASN A 132 -13.65 0.34 -23.20
N GLY A 133 -14.78 -0.35 -23.43
CA GLY A 133 -14.96 -1.29 -24.52
C GLY A 133 -14.00 -2.47 -24.41
N PHE A 134 -13.50 -2.94 -25.55
CA PHE A 134 -12.44 -3.96 -25.61
C PHE A 134 -11.12 -3.37 -25.10
N ASP A 135 -10.59 -3.91 -24.01
CA ASP A 135 -9.37 -3.47 -23.33
C ASP A 135 -8.33 -4.58 -23.36
N TYR A 136 -7.21 -4.32 -24.04
CA TYR A 136 -6.08 -5.23 -24.19
C TYR A 136 -4.83 -4.60 -23.57
N ARG A 137 -4.18 -5.31 -22.64
CA ARG A 137 -2.94 -4.90 -21.98
C ARG A 137 -1.86 -5.91 -22.23
N GLN A 138 -0.69 -5.46 -22.67
CA GLN A 138 0.46 -6.33 -22.90
C GLN A 138 1.66 -5.87 -22.05
N PRO A 139 1.87 -6.45 -20.85
CA PRO A 139 3.03 -6.10 -20.05
C PRO A 139 4.31 -6.73 -20.62
N ILE A 140 5.37 -5.94 -20.67
CA ILE A 140 6.72 -6.30 -21.14
C ILE A 140 7.67 -6.04 -19.97
N TYR A 141 8.16 -7.12 -19.36
CA TYR A 141 9.08 -7.05 -18.24
C TYR A 141 10.52 -6.93 -18.75
N LEU A 142 11.27 -5.99 -18.17
CA LEU A 142 12.67 -5.69 -18.48
C LEU A 142 13.50 -5.94 -17.21
N ASN A 143 14.26 -7.04 -17.19
CA ASN A 143 15.26 -7.26 -16.16
C ASN A 143 16.53 -6.48 -16.52
N LEU A 144 16.71 -5.30 -15.91
CA LEU A 144 17.81 -4.40 -16.23
C LEU A 144 19.07 -4.73 -15.42
N ALA A 145 18.91 -5.04 -14.14
CA ALA A 145 19.96 -5.49 -13.24
C ALA A 145 19.37 -6.30 -12.07
N PRO A 146 20.19 -7.04 -11.28
CA PRO A 146 19.68 -7.81 -10.14
C PRO A 146 18.89 -6.99 -9.11
N ASN A 147 19.14 -5.69 -9.06
CA ASN A 147 18.64 -4.78 -8.03
C ASN A 147 17.66 -3.72 -8.57
N TYR A 148 17.37 -3.69 -9.88
CA TYR A 148 16.32 -2.86 -10.45
C TYR A 148 15.74 -3.43 -11.75
N ASP A 149 14.44 -3.24 -11.95
CA ASP A 149 13.71 -3.71 -13.13
C ASP A 149 12.68 -2.68 -13.59
N ALA A 150 12.21 -2.87 -14.81
CA ALA A 150 11.14 -2.07 -15.39
C ALA A 150 10.06 -2.96 -16.03
N THR A 151 8.83 -2.47 -16.11
CA THR A 151 7.74 -3.10 -16.87
C THR A 151 7.03 -2.04 -17.69
N LEU A 152 7.01 -2.21 -19.00
CA LEU A 152 6.25 -1.35 -19.91
C LEU A 152 4.98 -2.07 -20.33
N THR A 153 3.84 -1.41 -20.23
CA THR A 153 2.54 -2.00 -20.50
C THR A 153 1.77 -1.12 -21.48
N PRO A 154 1.97 -1.29 -22.79
CA PRO A 154 1.03 -0.79 -23.79
C PRO A 154 -0.37 -1.35 -23.52
N ARG A 155 -1.36 -0.46 -23.59
CA ARG A 155 -2.77 -0.78 -23.39
C ARG A 155 -3.58 -0.12 -24.49
N TYR A 156 -4.46 -0.90 -25.11
CA TYR A 156 -5.43 -0.44 -26.08
C TYR A 156 -6.84 -0.57 -25.51
N MET A 157 -7.64 0.48 -25.62
CA MET A 157 -9.05 0.51 -25.23
C MET A 157 -9.88 0.97 -26.43
N SER A 158 -10.84 0.18 -26.88
CA SER A 158 -11.58 0.49 -28.11
C SER A 158 -12.36 1.81 -28.04
N ASN A 159 -12.82 2.20 -26.85
CA ASN A 159 -13.61 3.42 -26.67
C ASN A 159 -12.77 4.66 -26.32
N ARG A 160 -11.47 4.51 -26.01
CA ARG A 160 -10.62 5.62 -25.53
C ARG A 160 -9.35 5.83 -26.34
N GLY A 161 -8.75 4.76 -26.86
CA GLY A 161 -7.49 4.79 -27.57
C GLY A 161 -6.33 4.08 -26.86
N LEU A 162 -5.11 4.56 -27.10
CA LEU A 162 -3.85 3.93 -26.66
C LEU A 162 -3.28 4.62 -25.43
N SER A 163 -2.88 3.84 -24.44
CA SER A 163 -2.12 4.30 -23.27
C SER A 163 -0.86 3.47 -23.07
N LEU A 164 0.15 4.07 -22.46
CA LEU A 164 1.39 3.41 -22.09
C LEU A 164 1.63 3.58 -20.59
N ALA A 165 1.55 2.47 -19.87
CA ALA A 165 1.96 2.42 -18.48
C ALA A 165 3.40 1.95 -18.34
N GLY A 166 4.11 2.47 -17.35
CA GLY A 166 5.47 2.10 -16.98
C GLY A 166 5.57 1.90 -15.47
N GLN A 167 6.20 0.81 -15.05
CA GLN A 167 6.61 0.61 -13.67
C GLN A 167 8.12 0.46 -13.62
N PHE A 168 8.79 1.17 -12.72
CA PHE A 168 10.20 1.02 -12.43
C PHE A 168 10.40 0.72 -10.95
N ARG A 169 11.14 -0.35 -10.64
CA ARG A 169 11.40 -0.76 -9.26
C ARG A 169 12.89 -0.85 -9.03
N TYR A 170 13.33 -0.39 -7.86
CA TYR A 170 14.71 -0.56 -7.41
C TYR A 170 14.74 -1.01 -5.95
N LEU A 171 15.80 -1.74 -5.61
CA LEU A 171 16.11 -2.22 -4.28
C LEU A 171 17.62 -2.13 -4.07
N TYR A 172 18.05 -1.63 -2.92
CA TYR A 172 19.43 -1.69 -2.47
C TYR A 172 19.45 -1.76 -0.94
N GLU A 173 20.61 -1.94 -0.32
CA GLU A 173 20.74 -2.16 1.12
C GLU A 173 20.06 -1.07 1.96
N GLY A 174 20.21 0.19 1.55
CA GLY A 174 19.66 1.34 2.25
C GLY A 174 18.21 1.67 1.91
N GLY A 175 17.58 1.03 0.91
CA GLY A 175 16.26 1.50 0.48
C GLY A 175 15.64 0.76 -0.69
N ARG A 176 14.38 1.11 -0.97
CA ARG A 176 13.67 0.64 -2.15
C ARG A 176 12.73 1.72 -2.66
N GLY A 177 12.37 1.63 -3.92
CA GLY A 177 11.35 2.49 -4.48
C GLY A 177 10.67 1.87 -5.68
N VAL A 178 9.46 2.37 -5.92
CA VAL A 178 8.61 2.02 -7.05
C VAL A 178 8.10 3.33 -7.64
N PHE A 179 8.32 3.48 -8.94
CA PHE A 179 7.75 4.54 -9.75
C PHE A 179 6.75 3.91 -10.72
N ASP A 180 5.50 4.34 -10.66
CA ASP A 180 4.45 3.97 -11.60
C ASP A 180 4.05 5.21 -12.38
N GLY A 181 3.93 5.07 -13.70
CA GLY A 181 3.46 6.11 -14.58
C GLY A 181 2.48 5.54 -15.58
N ASN A 182 1.48 6.32 -15.97
CA ASN A 182 0.67 6.02 -17.15
C ASN A 182 0.45 7.29 -17.94
N TRP A 183 0.56 7.18 -19.25
CA TRP A 183 0.44 8.28 -20.19
C TRP A 183 -0.50 7.91 -21.33
N MET A 184 -1.44 8.79 -21.60
CA MET A 184 -2.44 8.64 -22.66
C MET A 184 -2.58 9.97 -23.39
N PRO A 185 -2.04 10.10 -24.61
CA PRO A 185 -1.98 11.37 -25.32
C PRO A 185 -3.35 11.91 -25.74
N SER A 186 -4.31 11.03 -26.03
CA SER A 186 -5.68 11.38 -26.43
C SER A 186 -6.68 10.40 -25.83
N ASP A 187 -7.88 10.89 -25.47
CA ASP A 187 -9.00 10.09 -24.96
C ASP A 187 -10.26 10.35 -25.80
N ASP A 188 -10.56 9.44 -26.73
CA ASP A 188 -11.68 9.62 -27.67
C ASP A 188 -13.03 9.74 -26.93
N LEU A 189 -13.19 9.09 -25.78
CA LEU A 189 -14.41 9.16 -24.96
C LEU A 189 -14.57 10.53 -24.29
N MET A 190 -13.45 11.22 -23.97
CA MET A 190 -13.54 12.58 -23.41
C MET A 190 -13.93 13.60 -24.47
N GLN A 191 -13.53 13.37 -25.74
CA GLN A 191 -14.00 14.18 -26.87
C GLN A 191 -15.53 14.07 -27.03
N GLU A 192 -16.06 12.85 -27.06
CA GLU A 192 -17.50 12.60 -27.12
C GLU A 192 -18.25 13.28 -25.95
N HIS A 193 -17.77 13.12 -24.72
CA HIS A 193 -18.38 13.75 -23.55
C HIS A 193 -18.33 15.29 -23.59
N ALA A 194 -17.25 15.88 -24.09
CA ALA A 194 -17.12 17.33 -24.23
C ALA A 194 -18.10 17.87 -25.28
N ASP A 195 -18.30 17.13 -26.38
CA ASP A 195 -19.25 17.48 -27.44
C ASP A 195 -20.72 17.36 -26.97
N GLU A 196 -21.02 16.35 -26.13
CA GLU A 196 -22.34 16.14 -25.55
C GLU A 196 -22.68 17.12 -24.41
N ASN A 197 -21.67 17.59 -23.67
CA ASN A 197 -21.84 18.47 -22.50
C ASN A 197 -21.07 19.79 -22.68
N PRO A 198 -21.45 20.62 -23.66
CA PRO A 198 -20.77 21.88 -23.92
C PRO A 198 -20.83 22.79 -22.68
N GLY A 199 -19.67 23.24 -22.20
CA GLY A 199 -19.53 24.10 -21.02
C GLY A 199 -19.24 23.37 -19.69
N ALA A 200 -19.11 22.04 -19.70
CA ALA A 200 -18.76 21.25 -18.49
C ALA A 200 -17.28 21.34 -18.06
N GLY A 201 -16.48 22.21 -18.68
CA GLY A 201 -15.04 22.36 -18.37
C GLY A 201 -14.19 21.14 -18.73
N ILE A 202 -14.68 20.25 -19.60
CA ILE A 202 -13.94 19.09 -20.10
C ILE A 202 -12.99 19.58 -21.18
N ASP A 203 -11.69 19.36 -21.01
CA ASP A 203 -10.69 19.56 -22.06
C ASP A 203 -10.44 18.22 -22.78
N PRO A 204 -11.04 17.98 -23.96
CA PRO A 204 -10.92 16.71 -24.65
C PRO A 204 -9.54 16.51 -25.31
N GLY A 205 -8.76 17.58 -25.47
CA GLY A 205 -7.39 17.52 -25.98
C GLY A 205 -6.35 17.27 -24.89
N ALA A 206 -6.76 17.23 -23.62
CA ALA A 206 -5.85 17.05 -22.51
C ALA A 206 -5.25 15.64 -22.50
N THR A 207 -3.92 15.58 -22.50
CA THR A 207 -3.18 14.35 -22.19
C THR A 207 -3.57 13.88 -20.80
N ARG A 208 -3.98 12.62 -20.69
CA ARG A 208 -4.32 11.99 -19.41
C ARG A 208 -3.17 11.18 -18.88
N GLY A 209 -2.94 11.25 -17.58
CA GLY A 209 -1.84 10.53 -16.97
C GLY A 209 -1.91 10.47 -15.46
N MET A 210 -1.09 9.57 -14.93
CA MET A 210 -0.85 9.45 -13.50
C MET A 210 0.61 9.16 -13.27
N ALA A 211 1.15 9.71 -12.20
CA ALA A 211 2.46 9.36 -11.67
C ALA A 211 2.32 9.02 -10.19
N ARG A 212 2.96 7.92 -9.77
CA ARG A 212 3.10 7.53 -8.37
C ARG A 212 4.53 7.17 -8.09
N PHE A 213 5.04 7.64 -6.96
CA PHE A 213 6.37 7.33 -6.49
C PHE A 213 6.36 6.99 -5.01
N GLY A 214 6.54 5.71 -4.70
CA GLY A 214 6.67 5.21 -3.35
C GLY A 214 8.10 4.77 -3.08
N ALA A 215 8.78 5.39 -2.12
CA ALA A 215 10.15 5.05 -1.77
C ALA A 215 10.48 5.25 -0.30
N PHE A 216 11.47 4.51 0.18
CA PHE A 216 12.16 4.84 1.44
C PHE A 216 13.67 4.70 1.31
N HIS A 217 14.38 5.50 2.10
CA HIS A 217 15.83 5.43 2.26
C HIS A 217 16.20 5.53 3.75
N ASN A 218 16.93 4.54 4.25
CA ASN A 218 17.51 4.50 5.58
C ASN A 218 18.87 5.19 5.56
N PHE A 219 18.98 6.35 6.21
CA PHE A 219 20.27 7.00 6.40
C PHE A 219 21.09 6.30 7.49
N ASN A 220 20.41 5.82 8.53
CA ASN A 220 20.99 5.04 9.63
C ASN A 220 19.86 4.30 10.37
N ARG A 221 20.17 3.70 11.53
CA ARG A 221 19.21 2.94 12.35
C ARG A 221 18.06 3.78 12.92
N ASN A 222 18.20 5.11 12.94
CA ASN A 222 17.25 6.03 13.55
C ASN A 222 16.50 6.90 12.53
N TRP A 223 17.12 7.22 11.39
CA TRP A 223 16.59 8.17 10.42
C TRP A 223 16.27 7.52 9.07
N GLN A 224 15.06 7.77 8.58
CA GLN A 224 14.55 7.26 7.31
C GLN A 224 13.82 8.37 6.54
N ALA A 225 14.22 8.62 5.29
CA ALA A 225 13.41 9.38 4.35
C ALA A 225 12.31 8.49 3.76
N ARG A 226 11.12 9.03 3.59
CA ARG A 226 10.00 8.39 2.88
C ARG A 226 9.37 9.35 1.89
N ALA A 227 9.03 8.82 0.74
CA ALA A 227 8.23 9.50 -0.28
C ALA A 227 7.06 8.59 -0.65
N ASN A 228 5.87 9.16 -0.73
CA ASN A 228 4.68 8.57 -1.32
C ASN A 228 4.00 9.70 -2.09
N LEU A 229 4.47 9.95 -3.31
CA LEU A 229 3.99 11.01 -4.17
C LEU A 229 2.98 10.43 -5.15
N ALA A 230 1.88 11.12 -5.37
CA ALA A 230 0.86 10.75 -6.31
C ALA A 230 0.36 12.01 -7.03
N TRP A 231 0.20 11.90 -8.34
CA TRP A 231 -0.34 12.94 -9.19
C TRP A 231 -1.24 12.32 -10.23
N ILE A 232 -2.38 12.95 -10.50
CA ILE A 232 -3.28 12.61 -11.59
C ILE A 232 -3.53 13.84 -12.45
N SER A 233 -3.77 13.63 -13.74
CA SER A 233 -4.06 14.71 -14.69
C SER A 233 -5.38 15.42 -14.44
N ASP A 234 -6.39 14.67 -13.98
CA ASP A 234 -7.77 15.14 -13.86
C ASP A 234 -8.52 14.35 -12.77
N THR A 235 -9.60 14.93 -12.26
CA THR A 235 -10.43 14.38 -11.18
C THR A 235 -11.20 13.12 -11.58
N ARG A 236 -11.31 12.79 -12.87
CA ARG A 236 -11.98 11.55 -13.36
C ARG A 236 -11.01 10.39 -13.56
N TYR A 237 -9.71 10.63 -13.45
CA TYR A 237 -8.69 9.67 -13.82
C TYR A 237 -8.83 8.33 -13.10
N ILE A 238 -9.03 8.37 -11.78
CA ILE A 238 -9.10 7.16 -10.97
C ILE A 238 -10.34 6.33 -11.33
N GLU A 239 -11.49 6.96 -11.52
CA GLU A 239 -12.73 6.28 -11.88
C GLU A 239 -12.64 5.61 -13.27
N ASP A 240 -11.99 6.28 -14.22
CA ASP A 240 -11.90 5.84 -15.61
C ASP A 240 -10.89 4.71 -15.84
N PHE A 241 -9.75 4.78 -15.15
CA PHE A 241 -8.64 3.85 -15.34
C PHE A 241 -8.60 2.72 -14.30
N SER A 242 -9.40 2.80 -13.24
CA SER A 242 -9.51 1.74 -12.24
C SER A 242 -10.47 0.63 -12.69
N ASN A 243 -10.03 -0.62 -12.53
CA ASN A 243 -10.91 -1.80 -12.62
C ASN A 243 -11.43 -2.25 -11.23
N SER A 244 -11.06 -1.54 -10.16
CA SER A 244 -11.47 -1.84 -8.78
C SER A 244 -12.56 -0.86 -8.33
N LEU A 245 -13.69 -1.41 -7.89
CA LEU A 245 -14.80 -0.66 -7.30
C LEU A 245 -14.37 0.17 -6.08
N TYR A 246 -13.37 -0.31 -5.32
CA TYR A 246 -12.84 0.40 -4.15
C TYR A 246 -11.89 1.54 -4.52
N ALA A 247 -11.13 1.40 -5.59
CA ALA A 247 -10.23 2.47 -6.02
C ALA A 247 -11.02 3.59 -6.72
N GLY A 248 -12.10 3.26 -7.43
CA GLY A 248 -12.95 4.24 -8.12
C GLY A 248 -13.77 5.18 -7.22
N SER A 249 -13.83 4.94 -5.91
CA SER A 249 -14.57 5.77 -4.94
C SER A 249 -13.69 6.68 -4.08
N SER A 250 -12.39 6.80 -4.41
CA SER A 250 -11.48 7.67 -3.67
C SER A 250 -11.72 9.12 -4.05
N SER A 251 -12.18 9.95 -3.11
CA SER A 251 -12.42 11.38 -3.35
C SER A 251 -11.14 12.22 -3.46
N SER A 252 -10.01 11.71 -2.98
CA SER A 252 -8.72 12.38 -3.06
C SER A 252 -7.57 11.40 -3.20
N ILE A 253 -6.43 11.89 -3.67
CA ILE A 253 -5.13 11.23 -3.55
C ILE A 253 -4.20 12.07 -2.67
N THR A 254 -3.26 11.40 -2.01
CA THR A 254 -2.37 12.04 -1.05
C THR A 254 -0.92 11.93 -1.51
N SER A 255 -0.19 13.04 -1.47
CA SER A 255 1.26 13.08 -1.61
C SER A 255 1.89 13.37 -0.26
N THR A 256 2.88 12.57 0.14
CA THR A 256 3.66 12.78 1.37
C THR A 256 5.15 12.64 1.08
N LEU A 257 5.95 13.56 1.60
CA LEU A 257 7.41 13.50 1.57
C LEU A 257 7.94 13.87 2.95
N GLY A 258 8.89 13.13 3.49
CA GLY A 258 9.45 13.51 4.77
C GLY A 258 10.66 12.73 5.21
N LEU A 259 11.31 13.27 6.23
CA LEU A 259 12.40 12.66 6.98
C LEU A 259 11.89 12.35 8.38
N PHE A 260 11.95 11.07 8.76
CA PHE A 260 11.40 10.56 10.01
C PHE A 260 12.52 9.95 10.85
N GLY A 261 12.58 10.35 12.11
CA GLY A 261 13.56 9.91 13.09
C GLY A 261 12.89 9.20 14.26
N ARG A 262 13.47 8.09 14.73
CA ARG A 262 13.06 7.41 15.96
C ARG A 262 14.28 6.97 16.75
N GLY A 263 14.37 7.45 17.99
CA GLY A 263 15.35 7.03 18.99
C GLY A 263 14.72 6.21 20.12
N ARG A 264 15.47 6.03 21.21
CA ARG A 264 15.01 5.30 22.40
C ARG A 264 13.91 6.05 23.18
N HIS A 265 14.00 7.37 23.22
CA HIS A 265 13.17 8.25 24.05
C HIS A 265 12.50 9.36 23.23
N TRP A 266 12.61 9.31 21.90
CA TRP A 266 12.10 10.36 21.04
C TRP A 266 11.68 9.82 19.68
N ASP A 267 10.72 10.50 19.06
CA ASP A 267 10.44 10.43 17.64
C ASP A 267 10.23 11.84 17.10
N ALA A 268 10.73 12.08 15.90
CA ALA A 268 10.70 13.39 15.28
C ALA A 268 10.49 13.25 13.79
N GLY A 269 9.98 14.29 13.15
CA GLY A 269 9.92 14.31 11.70
C GLY A 269 9.76 15.71 11.15
N ILE A 270 10.26 15.88 9.95
CA ILE A 270 9.90 16.98 9.07
C ILE A 270 9.25 16.37 7.84
N MET A 271 8.03 16.79 7.54
CA MET A 271 7.25 16.25 6.44
C MET A 271 6.45 17.33 5.73
N ALA A 272 6.10 17.03 4.50
CA ALA A 272 5.19 17.77 3.66
C ALA A 272 4.10 16.80 3.23
N ASP A 273 2.84 17.19 3.39
CA ASP A 273 1.72 16.41 2.89
C ASP A 273 0.69 17.30 2.20
N SER A 274 0.21 16.81 1.07
CA SER A 274 -0.72 17.51 0.20
C SER A 274 -1.76 16.55 -0.36
N TRP A 275 -2.96 17.08 -0.60
CA TRP A 275 -4.09 16.36 -1.15
C TRP A 275 -4.42 16.91 -2.54
N GLN A 276 -4.81 16.02 -3.44
CA GLN A 276 -5.34 16.39 -4.74
C GLN A 276 -6.72 15.73 -4.90
N LEU A 277 -7.68 16.50 -5.42
CA LEU A 277 -9.04 16.04 -5.69
C LEU A 277 -9.03 14.92 -6.75
N ALA A 278 -9.79 13.86 -6.52
CA ALA A 278 -9.87 12.69 -7.39
C ALA A 278 -11.31 12.24 -7.68
N ASP A 279 -12.29 13.11 -7.42
CA ASP A 279 -13.70 12.94 -7.76
C ASP A 279 -14.22 14.23 -8.39
N TYR A 280 -14.80 14.10 -9.57
CA TYR A 280 -15.29 15.22 -10.37
C TYR A 280 -16.64 15.78 -9.91
N ASN A 281 -17.34 15.09 -9.00
CA ASN A 281 -18.60 15.57 -8.41
C ASN A 281 -18.37 16.43 -7.16
N LEU A 282 -17.12 16.55 -6.73
CA LEU A 282 -16.71 17.30 -5.57
C LEU A 282 -15.88 18.51 -6.01
N ASP A 283 -15.66 19.41 -5.06
CA ASP A 283 -14.90 20.64 -5.23
C ASP A 283 -13.72 20.66 -4.25
N GLU A 284 -12.69 21.46 -4.48
CA GLU A 284 -11.48 21.51 -3.64
C GLU A 284 -11.81 21.80 -2.16
N SER A 285 -12.94 22.44 -1.89
CA SER A 285 -13.43 22.75 -0.54
C SER A 285 -13.71 21.53 0.35
N VAL A 286 -13.78 20.31 -0.20
CA VAL A 286 -13.88 19.08 0.61
C VAL A 286 -12.54 18.57 1.11
N LEU A 287 -11.43 19.07 0.55
CA LEU A 287 -10.09 18.63 0.88
C LEU A 287 -9.67 19.17 2.25
N PRO A 288 -8.82 18.44 2.99
CA PRO A 288 -8.16 19.00 4.16
C PRO A 288 -7.04 19.96 3.73
N TYR A 289 -6.63 20.83 4.65
CA TYR A 289 -5.45 21.67 4.47
C TYR A 289 -4.18 20.84 4.22
N ASN A 290 -3.43 21.21 3.19
CA ASN A 290 -2.05 20.80 2.94
C ASN A 290 -1.16 21.25 4.12
N ARG A 291 -0.20 20.42 4.55
CA ARG A 291 0.73 20.73 5.65
C ARG A 291 2.16 20.82 5.11
N LEU A 292 2.61 22.05 4.84
CA LEU A 292 3.79 22.35 4.02
C LEU A 292 4.67 23.45 4.66
N PRO A 293 5.63 23.14 5.54
CA PRO A 293 5.92 21.84 6.14
C PRO A 293 5.22 21.62 7.49
N ARG A 294 5.25 20.36 7.95
CA ARG A 294 4.95 19.91 9.32
C ARG A 294 6.21 19.37 9.98
N LEU A 295 6.55 19.94 11.12
CA LEU A 295 7.59 19.47 12.02
C LEU A 295 6.92 18.95 13.28
N TYR A 296 7.32 17.77 13.74
CA TYR A 296 6.88 17.24 15.03
C TYR A 296 8.05 16.65 15.80
N PHE A 297 7.95 16.73 17.13
CA PHE A 297 8.90 16.16 18.06
C PHE A 297 8.17 15.65 19.29
N ASN A 298 8.29 14.36 19.54
CA ASN A 298 7.81 13.72 20.74
C ASN A 298 9.03 13.21 21.51
N TRP A 299 9.09 13.49 22.80
CA TRP A 299 10.11 12.97 23.70
C TRP A 299 9.46 12.51 25.00
N GLU A 300 9.87 11.36 25.50
CA GLU A 300 9.47 10.84 26.81
C GLU A 300 10.65 10.06 27.42
N GLN A 301 11.01 10.41 28.66
CA GLN A 301 12.05 9.72 29.39
C GLN A 301 11.70 9.60 30.88
N PRO A 302 12.05 8.47 31.54
CA PRO A 302 12.04 8.40 32.99
C PRO A 302 13.10 9.33 33.58
N LEU A 303 12.67 10.36 34.33
CA LEU A 303 13.57 11.26 35.06
C LEU A 303 13.99 10.67 36.42
N ALA A 304 13.11 9.89 37.03
CA ALA A 304 13.35 9.23 38.31
C ALA A 304 12.60 7.90 38.35
N ARG A 305 12.80 7.11 39.42
CA ARG A 305 12.12 5.82 39.62
C ARG A 305 10.59 5.91 39.46
N TRP A 306 10.00 7.02 39.91
CA TRP A 306 8.56 7.23 39.91
C TRP A 306 8.06 8.28 38.92
N PHE A 307 8.96 9.02 38.25
CA PHE A 307 8.56 10.15 37.41
C PHE A 307 9.03 9.96 35.97
N ARG A 308 8.11 10.21 35.05
CA ARG A 308 8.36 10.36 33.62
C ARG A 308 8.08 11.79 33.23
N ALA A 309 8.95 12.37 32.42
CA ALA A 309 8.65 13.63 31.76
C ALA A 309 8.62 13.41 30.26
N GLY A 310 7.79 14.18 29.59
CA GLY A 310 7.77 14.21 28.15
C GLY A 310 7.33 15.56 27.62
N VAL A 311 7.50 15.71 26.31
CA VAL A 311 7.02 16.86 25.55
C VAL A 311 6.49 16.37 24.21
N GLN A 312 5.33 16.89 23.82
CA GLN A 312 4.80 16.81 22.47
C GLN A 312 4.91 18.21 21.87
N ALA A 313 5.61 18.34 20.75
CA ALA A 313 5.82 19.60 20.06
C ALA A 313 5.48 19.44 18.59
N GLU A 314 4.81 20.44 18.03
CA GLU A 314 4.44 20.47 16.62
C GLU A 314 4.51 21.90 16.08
N ALA A 315 5.04 22.06 14.88
CA ALA A 315 5.00 23.30 14.12
C ALA A 315 4.55 22.99 12.69
N VAL A 316 3.49 23.65 12.20
CA VAL A 316 2.87 23.35 10.90
C VAL A 316 2.50 24.63 10.18
N ARG A 317 2.76 24.68 8.87
CA ARG A 317 2.15 25.65 7.95
C ARG A 317 1.03 24.95 7.17
N PHE A 318 -0.18 25.49 7.26
CA PHE A 318 -1.39 24.99 6.61
C PHE A 318 -1.72 25.80 5.37
N GLN A 319 -1.79 25.15 4.21
CA GLN A 319 -2.17 25.75 2.93
C GLN A 319 -3.43 25.08 2.40
N HIS A 320 -4.30 25.82 1.71
CA HIS A 320 -5.44 25.23 1.01
C HIS A 320 -5.51 25.78 -0.41
N ASP A 321 -5.84 24.92 -1.38
CA ASP A 321 -5.78 25.30 -2.80
C ASP A 321 -6.89 26.33 -3.17
N ASP A 322 -8.05 26.27 -2.50
CA ASP A 322 -9.09 27.33 -2.52
C ASP A 322 -8.76 28.61 -1.71
N ALA A 323 -7.55 28.80 -1.19
CA ALA A 323 -7.22 30.01 -0.43
C ALA A 323 -6.70 31.16 -1.34
N PRO A 324 -7.06 32.43 -1.08
CA PRO A 324 -8.03 32.88 -0.08
C PRO A 324 -9.47 32.81 -0.62
N SER A 325 -10.35 32.14 0.12
CA SER A 325 -11.79 32.18 -0.10
C SER A 325 -12.52 32.52 1.20
N ARG A 326 -13.84 32.71 1.15
CA ARG A 326 -14.63 32.94 2.37
C ARG A 326 -14.54 31.79 3.36
N ALA A 327 -14.20 30.58 2.92
CA ALA A 327 -14.13 29.39 3.79
C ALA A 327 -12.70 29.03 4.21
N PHE A 328 -11.70 29.35 3.36
CA PHE A 328 -10.32 28.92 3.57
C PHE A 328 -9.35 30.10 3.55
N SER A 329 -8.45 30.07 4.52
CA SER A 329 -7.30 30.97 4.58
C SER A 329 -6.13 30.26 5.22
N ASP A 330 -4.94 30.70 4.85
CA ASP A 330 -3.67 30.09 5.20
C ASP A 330 -3.19 30.51 6.60
N GLY A 331 -2.35 29.67 7.21
CA GLY A 331 -1.78 30.00 8.50
C GLY A 331 -0.71 29.04 8.99
N SER A 332 -0.05 29.42 10.07
CA SER A 332 0.95 28.62 10.77
C SER A 332 0.53 28.40 12.22
N ARG A 333 0.89 27.24 12.78
CA ARG A 333 0.62 26.88 14.17
C ARG A 333 1.87 26.32 14.84
N ILE A 334 2.08 26.69 16.10
CA ILE A 334 2.97 25.99 17.02
C ILE A 334 2.14 25.42 18.19
N ASP A 335 2.33 24.15 18.53
CA ASP A 335 1.73 23.49 19.68
C ASP A 335 2.83 22.86 20.53
N LEU A 336 2.83 23.15 21.83
CA LEU A 336 3.77 22.63 22.81
C LEU A 336 3.00 22.09 24.00
N LYS A 337 3.23 20.82 24.34
CA LYS A 337 2.60 20.13 25.46
C LYS A 337 3.63 19.34 26.27
N PRO A 338 4.41 20.00 27.13
CA PRO A 338 5.17 19.32 28.18
C PRO A 338 4.25 18.67 29.21
N TYR A 339 4.68 17.53 29.76
CA TYR A 339 3.97 16.82 30.81
C TYR A 339 4.91 16.06 31.74
N VAL A 340 4.42 15.82 32.96
CA VAL A 340 5.04 14.95 33.96
C VAL A 340 4.00 13.95 34.42
N SER A 341 4.37 12.67 34.44
CA SER A 341 3.52 11.57 34.89
C SER A 341 4.22 10.80 36.00
N MET A 342 3.45 10.28 36.95
CA MET A 342 3.94 9.44 38.03
C MET A 342 3.26 8.06 38.00
N PRO A 343 3.71 7.13 37.14
CA PRO A 343 3.08 5.81 37.01
C PRO A 343 3.42 4.92 38.21
N LEU A 344 2.45 4.73 39.10
CA LEU A 344 2.52 3.82 40.23
C LEU A 344 1.80 2.52 39.88
N GLN A 345 2.46 1.38 40.08
CA GLN A 345 1.88 0.07 39.75
C GLN A 345 2.27 -0.99 40.77
N GLY A 346 1.34 -1.90 41.05
CA GLY A 346 1.53 -3.12 41.81
C GLY A 346 1.13 -4.36 41.00
N ALA A 347 0.96 -5.50 41.66
CA ALA A 347 0.63 -6.76 40.98
C ALA A 347 -0.80 -6.78 40.39
N SER A 348 -1.75 -6.07 41.01
CA SER A 348 -3.18 -6.08 40.65
C SER A 348 -3.79 -4.69 40.54
N TRP A 349 -2.97 -3.64 40.49
CA TRP A 349 -3.43 -2.26 40.44
C TRP A 349 -2.44 -1.32 39.75
N TYR A 350 -2.95 -0.22 39.21
CA TYR A 350 -2.14 0.91 38.75
C TYR A 350 -2.84 2.23 39.05
N ILE A 351 -2.04 3.29 39.26
CA ILE A 351 -2.48 4.68 39.42
C ILE A 351 -1.44 5.58 38.74
N THR A 352 -1.87 6.37 37.76
CA THR A 352 -1.00 7.25 36.97
C THR A 352 -1.56 8.68 36.94
N PRO A 353 -1.25 9.52 37.94
CA PRO A 353 -1.46 10.96 37.82
C PRO A 353 -0.54 11.55 36.76
N THR A 354 -1.09 12.45 35.95
CA THR A 354 -0.36 13.21 34.93
C THR A 354 -0.74 14.68 35.01
N LEU A 355 0.27 15.55 34.99
CA LEU A 355 0.10 17.00 34.85
C LEU A 355 0.78 17.44 33.55
N ALA A 356 0.03 18.09 32.68
CA ALA A 356 0.52 18.65 31.43
C ALA A 356 0.20 20.14 31.35
N TRP A 357 0.97 20.86 30.56
CA TRP A 357 0.70 22.25 30.21
C TRP A 357 0.69 22.35 28.69
N ARG A 358 -0.36 22.91 28.10
CA ARG A 358 -0.48 23.04 26.64
C ARG A 358 -0.48 24.50 26.24
N TYR A 359 0.44 24.87 25.35
CA TYR A 359 0.48 26.15 24.66
C TYR A 359 0.28 25.93 23.16
N THR A 360 -0.65 26.67 22.56
CA THR A 360 -0.91 26.66 21.12
C THR A 360 -0.94 28.10 20.62
N GLY A 361 -0.11 28.45 19.65
CA GLY A 361 -0.04 29.79 19.06
C GLY A 361 -0.18 29.74 17.55
N TYR A 362 -0.83 30.75 16.97
CA TYR A 362 -1.09 30.84 15.54
C TYR A 362 -0.46 32.10 14.93
N ARG A 363 -0.23 32.04 13.62
CA ARG A 363 0.01 33.19 12.77
C ARG A 363 -0.78 32.99 11.48
N LEU A 364 -1.79 33.81 11.26
CA LEU A 364 -2.74 33.72 10.17
C LEU A 364 -2.35 34.74 9.09
N GLU A 365 -2.67 34.44 7.83
CA GLU A 365 -2.43 35.37 6.73
C GLU A 365 -3.53 36.43 6.61
N ASP A 366 -3.17 37.58 6.02
CA ASP A 366 -4.07 38.70 5.81
C ASP A 366 -5.32 38.25 5.04
N GLY A 367 -6.50 38.52 5.61
CA GLY A 367 -7.79 38.11 5.04
C GLY A 367 -8.42 36.88 5.70
N PHE A 368 -7.73 36.19 6.62
CA PHE A 368 -8.31 35.11 7.42
C PHE A 368 -9.57 35.58 8.16
N ALA A 369 -9.50 36.74 8.82
CA ALA A 369 -10.63 37.37 9.52
C ALA A 369 -11.80 37.74 8.60
N ALA A 370 -11.54 38.00 7.31
CA ALA A 370 -12.59 38.35 6.34
C ALA A 370 -13.44 37.14 5.94
N GLY A 371 -12.86 35.94 5.95
CA GLY A 371 -13.57 34.67 5.76
C GLY A 371 -14.18 34.11 7.06
N ASN A 372 -13.61 34.46 8.21
CA ASN A 372 -14.00 33.92 9.50
C ASN A 372 -14.30 35.02 10.53
N PRO A 373 -15.56 35.51 10.64
CA PRO A 373 -15.92 36.63 11.51
C PRO A 373 -15.63 36.41 13.00
N ALA A 374 -15.49 35.14 13.41
CA ALA A 374 -15.13 34.77 14.77
C ALA A 374 -13.65 35.03 15.09
N VAL A 375 -12.79 35.10 14.06
CA VAL A 375 -11.35 35.33 14.20
C VAL A 375 -11.06 36.81 13.96
N THR A 376 -10.72 37.53 15.03
CA THR A 376 -10.48 38.98 15.02
C THR A 376 -9.02 39.38 15.23
N ASP A 377 -8.15 38.40 15.45
CA ASP A 377 -6.72 38.53 15.70
C ASP A 377 -5.99 37.57 14.76
N ASP A 378 -4.95 38.03 14.09
CA ASP A 378 -4.14 37.21 13.17
C ASP A 378 -3.05 36.41 13.92
N SER A 379 -2.92 36.62 15.23
CA SER A 379 -1.93 35.96 16.10
C SER A 379 -2.53 35.34 17.38
N PRO A 380 -3.69 34.65 17.32
CA PRO A 380 -4.35 34.19 18.52
C PRO A 380 -3.54 33.08 19.20
N SER A 381 -3.72 32.93 20.51
CA SER A 381 -3.03 31.88 21.27
C SER A 381 -3.87 31.34 22.44
N ARG A 382 -3.52 30.13 22.88
CA ARG A 382 -4.17 29.43 23.99
C ARG A 382 -3.13 28.81 24.91
N SER A 383 -3.30 28.98 26.22
CA SER A 383 -2.46 28.37 27.25
C SER A 383 -3.33 27.85 28.40
N LEU A 384 -3.15 26.58 28.76
CA LEU A 384 -3.92 25.93 29.82
C LEU A 384 -3.18 24.74 30.45
N PRO A 385 -3.43 24.44 31.74
CA PRO A 385 -3.03 23.18 32.36
C PRO A 385 -4.02 22.05 32.01
N ILE A 386 -3.55 20.81 32.04
CA ILE A 386 -4.34 19.59 31.88
C ILE A 386 -3.90 18.64 33.00
N ALA A 387 -4.83 18.23 33.86
CA ALA A 387 -4.58 17.26 34.91
C ALA A 387 -5.43 16.01 34.66
N SER A 388 -4.81 14.83 34.73
CA SER A 388 -5.52 13.56 34.64
C SER A 388 -5.05 12.56 35.69
N LEU A 389 -5.94 11.64 36.05
CA LEU A 389 -5.67 10.52 36.93
C LEU A 389 -6.28 9.26 36.32
N ASP A 390 -5.44 8.33 35.88
CA ASP A 390 -5.85 7.01 35.37
C ASP A 390 -5.54 5.95 36.41
N ALA A 391 -6.55 5.22 36.85
CA ALA A 391 -6.43 4.17 37.85
C ALA A 391 -7.21 2.92 37.44
N GLY A 392 -6.69 1.75 37.74
CA GLY A 392 -7.37 0.49 37.45
C GLY A 392 -6.93 -0.64 38.36
N LEU A 393 -7.79 -1.67 38.42
CA LEU A 393 -7.56 -2.90 39.16
C LEU A 393 -7.68 -4.11 38.23
N PHE A 394 -7.09 -5.23 38.63
CA PHE A 394 -7.19 -6.51 37.93
C PHE A 394 -7.67 -7.58 38.91
N PHE A 395 -8.77 -8.25 38.59
CA PHE A 395 -9.31 -9.37 39.36
C PHE A 395 -9.42 -10.61 38.48
N ASP A 396 -8.81 -11.70 38.91
CA ASP A 396 -8.87 -12.98 38.19
C ASP A 396 -9.73 -14.00 38.93
N ARG A 397 -10.49 -14.78 38.15
CA ARG A 397 -11.30 -15.88 38.66
C ARG A 397 -11.30 -17.05 37.68
N ASP A 398 -10.92 -18.22 38.15
CA ASP A 398 -11.14 -19.47 37.41
C ASP A 398 -12.64 -19.76 37.30
N THR A 399 -13.11 -20.01 36.08
CA THR A 399 -14.51 -20.32 35.80
C THR A 399 -14.61 -21.55 34.90
N GLU A 400 -15.71 -22.30 35.01
CA GLU A 400 -15.97 -23.46 34.17
C GLU A 400 -17.27 -23.24 33.40
N ILE A 401 -17.20 -23.28 32.06
CA ILE A 401 -18.35 -23.09 31.17
C ILE A 401 -18.43 -24.33 30.28
N LYS A 402 -19.54 -25.09 30.40
CA LYS A 402 -19.79 -26.31 29.63
C LYS A 402 -18.65 -27.35 29.71
N GLY A 403 -18.04 -27.51 30.89
CA GLY A 403 -16.95 -28.49 31.12
C GLY A 403 -15.55 -28.02 30.67
N SER A 404 -15.43 -26.81 30.12
CA SER A 404 -14.14 -26.19 29.78
C SER A 404 -13.78 -25.13 30.82
N ARG A 405 -12.52 -25.15 31.29
CA ARG A 405 -11.99 -24.17 32.24
C ARG A 405 -11.47 -22.93 31.52
N PHE A 406 -11.87 -21.76 32.00
CA PHE A 406 -11.45 -20.45 31.50
C PHE A 406 -10.93 -19.61 32.67
N LEU A 407 -10.00 -18.70 32.39
CA LEU A 407 -9.58 -17.68 33.33
C LEU A 407 -10.34 -16.40 33.00
N GLN A 408 -11.26 -15.99 33.87
CA GLN A 408 -11.97 -14.73 33.71
C GLN A 408 -11.19 -13.60 34.39
N THR A 409 -10.85 -12.55 33.64
CA THR A 409 -10.25 -11.32 34.19
C THR A 409 -11.25 -10.19 34.15
N LEU A 410 -11.43 -9.48 35.27
CA LEU A 410 -12.26 -8.29 35.42
C LEU A 410 -11.36 -7.07 35.68
N GLU A 411 -11.50 -6.05 34.83
CA GLU A 411 -10.64 -4.87 34.78
C GLU A 411 -11.51 -3.59 34.97
N PRO A 412 -11.86 -3.19 36.21
CA PRO A 412 -12.44 -1.89 36.45
C PRO A 412 -11.38 -0.78 36.28
N ARG A 413 -11.76 0.30 35.61
CA ARG A 413 -10.91 1.45 35.31
C ARG A 413 -11.65 2.75 35.62
N LEU A 414 -10.93 3.66 36.28
CA LEU A 414 -11.35 5.01 36.62
C LEU A 414 -10.43 6.00 35.94
N PHE A 415 -11.00 7.03 35.32
CA PHE A 415 -10.24 8.11 34.69
C PHE A 415 -10.85 9.45 35.01
N TYR A 416 -10.11 10.28 35.74
CA TYR A 416 -10.50 11.66 36.03
C TYR A 416 -9.72 12.62 35.14
N LEU A 417 -10.41 13.61 34.57
CA LEU A 417 -9.83 14.63 33.71
C LEU A 417 -10.30 16.02 34.14
N ASN A 418 -9.35 16.91 34.41
CA ASN A 418 -9.58 18.31 34.71
C ASN A 418 -8.83 19.21 33.72
N VAL A 419 -9.57 20.00 32.96
CA VAL A 419 -9.09 20.98 31.99
C VAL A 419 -9.95 22.24 32.12
N PRO A 420 -9.38 23.38 32.55
CA PRO A 420 -10.16 24.60 32.75
C PRO A 420 -10.66 25.15 31.41
N TYR A 421 -11.83 25.77 31.45
CA TYR A 421 -12.41 26.42 30.29
C TYR A 421 -11.53 27.58 29.78
N ARG A 422 -11.39 27.63 28.46
CA ARG A 422 -10.84 28.75 27.70
C ARG A 422 -11.73 28.96 26.49
N ASP A 423 -12.09 30.21 26.22
CA ASP A 423 -12.80 30.56 25.00
C ASP A 423 -11.86 30.31 23.80
N GLN A 424 -12.36 29.56 22.83
CA GLN A 424 -11.64 29.12 21.63
C GLN A 424 -12.43 29.46 20.36
N SER A 425 -13.47 30.30 20.47
CA SER A 425 -14.30 30.74 19.35
C SER A 425 -13.48 31.48 18.29
N GLY A 426 -12.53 32.32 18.72
CA GLY A 426 -11.59 33.04 17.84
C GLY A 426 -10.34 32.27 17.41
N LEU A 427 -10.26 30.95 17.67
CA LEU A 427 -9.17 30.12 17.15
C LEU A 427 -9.56 29.51 15.80
N PRO A 428 -8.65 29.42 14.82
CA PRO A 428 -8.91 28.76 13.53
C PRO A 428 -9.16 27.26 13.71
N LEU A 429 -9.65 26.59 12.65
CA LEU A 429 -9.80 25.13 12.57
C LEU A 429 -9.09 24.64 11.31
N PHE A 430 -7.96 23.94 11.46
CA PHE A 430 -7.18 23.42 10.33
C PHE A 430 -7.27 21.90 10.22
N ASP A 431 -6.92 21.16 11.28
CA ASP A 431 -6.83 19.69 11.29
C ASP A 431 -7.63 19.04 12.43
N THR A 432 -8.59 19.80 12.97
CA THR A 432 -9.37 19.43 14.15
C THR A 432 -10.79 19.03 13.79
N ARG A 433 -11.17 17.80 14.14
CA ARG A 433 -12.54 17.26 14.06
C ARG A 433 -12.86 16.48 15.34
N PRO A 434 -14.12 16.46 15.80
CA PRO A 434 -14.51 15.62 16.92
C PRO A 434 -14.31 14.14 16.57
N PHE A 435 -13.73 13.36 17.47
CA PHE A 435 -13.68 11.92 17.28
C PHE A 435 -15.08 11.30 17.39
N THR A 436 -15.33 10.24 16.61
CA THR A 436 -16.48 9.37 16.85
C THR A 436 -16.36 8.74 18.23
N PHE A 437 -17.44 8.79 19.01
CA PHE A 437 -17.45 8.23 20.35
C PHE A 437 -17.19 6.72 20.33
N SER A 438 -16.20 6.29 21.10
CA SER A 438 -15.83 4.88 21.25
C SER A 438 -15.22 4.65 22.63
N TRP A 439 -15.08 3.38 23.02
CA TRP A 439 -14.47 3.01 24.31
C TRP A 439 -13.11 3.66 24.54
N GLY A 440 -12.28 3.78 23.50
CA GLY A 440 -10.97 4.41 23.60
C GLY A 440 -11.03 5.91 23.89
N GLN A 441 -12.10 6.61 23.50
CA GLN A 441 -12.23 8.05 23.75
C GLN A 441 -12.52 8.38 25.22
N LEU A 442 -13.04 7.43 25.99
CA LEU A 442 -13.37 7.61 27.40
C LEU A 442 -12.15 7.93 28.30
N PHE A 443 -10.94 7.63 27.82
CA PHE A 443 -9.70 7.71 28.58
C PHE A 443 -8.66 8.67 27.95
N ARG A 444 -9.12 9.61 27.13
CA ARG A 444 -8.27 10.61 26.47
C ARG A 444 -8.42 11.96 27.13
N ASP A 445 -7.38 12.76 27.04
CA ASP A 445 -7.37 14.14 27.53
C ASP A 445 -7.93 15.16 26.52
N ASN A 446 -8.32 14.71 25.33
CA ASN A 446 -9.00 15.54 24.33
C ASN A 446 -9.97 14.71 23.47
N ARG A 447 -11.15 15.27 23.18
CA ARG A 447 -12.18 14.64 22.32
C ARG A 447 -12.01 14.97 20.82
N TYR A 448 -11.06 15.83 20.48
CA TYR A 448 -10.81 16.30 19.12
C TYR A 448 -9.50 15.74 18.56
N SER A 449 -9.44 15.53 17.25
CA SER A 449 -8.17 15.43 16.53
C SER A 449 -7.44 16.77 16.59
N GLY A 450 -6.11 16.73 16.49
CA GLY A 450 -5.30 17.94 16.47
C GLY A 450 -5.35 18.78 17.76
N PRO A 451 -4.61 19.90 17.78
CA PRO A 451 -4.60 20.88 18.87
C PRO A 451 -5.60 22.03 18.71
N ASP A 452 -6.26 22.24 17.57
CA ASP A 452 -7.02 23.50 17.37
C ASP A 452 -8.16 23.67 18.37
N ARG A 453 -8.71 22.56 18.85
CA ARG A 453 -9.66 22.53 19.97
C ARG A 453 -9.16 21.63 21.08
N GLN A 454 -9.16 22.17 22.29
CA GLN A 454 -8.92 21.45 23.53
C GLN A 454 -10.22 21.42 24.33
N THR A 455 -10.62 20.22 24.73
CA THR A 455 -11.83 20.01 25.51
C THR A 455 -11.67 20.61 26.90
N ASP A 456 -12.64 21.40 27.35
CA ASP A 456 -12.85 21.73 28.75
C ASP A 456 -13.47 20.53 29.47
N ALA A 457 -12.94 20.18 30.64
CA ALA A 457 -13.32 18.95 31.32
C ALA A 457 -13.25 19.12 32.84
N ASN A 458 -14.26 18.58 33.51
CA ASN A 458 -14.22 18.20 34.91
C ASN A 458 -15.03 16.91 35.02
N GLN A 459 -14.42 15.81 34.57
CA GLN A 459 -15.14 14.60 34.20
C GLN A 459 -14.52 13.38 34.88
N LEU A 460 -15.38 12.45 35.31
CA LEU A 460 -15.00 11.16 35.85
C LEU A 460 -15.59 10.07 34.97
N THR A 461 -14.72 9.32 34.31
CA THR A 461 -15.07 8.11 33.56
C THR A 461 -14.91 6.91 34.46
N VAL A 462 -15.94 6.05 34.49
CA VAL A 462 -15.88 4.73 35.13
C VAL A 462 -16.22 3.69 34.08
N ALA A 463 -15.38 2.66 33.94
CA ALA A 463 -15.58 1.60 32.98
C ALA A 463 -15.14 0.25 33.54
N MET A 464 -15.67 -0.82 32.98
CA MET A 464 -15.35 -2.19 33.38
C MET A 464 -15.20 -3.05 32.14
N THR A 465 -14.09 -3.77 32.05
CA THR A 465 -13.84 -4.77 30.98
C THR A 465 -13.79 -6.15 31.60
N SER A 466 -14.42 -7.15 30.96
CA SER A 466 -14.28 -8.56 31.34
C SER A 466 -13.72 -9.33 30.14
N ARG A 467 -12.76 -10.22 30.39
CA ARG A 467 -12.15 -11.11 29.39
C ARG A 467 -12.28 -12.56 29.87
N LEU A 468 -12.45 -13.50 28.94
CA LEU A 468 -12.61 -14.95 29.18
C LEU A 468 -11.66 -15.73 28.30
#